data_AF-A0A829YP63-F1
#
_entry.id   AF-A0A829YP63-F1
#
_cell.length_a   1.000
_cell.length_b   1.000
_cell.length_c   1.000
_cell.angle_alpha   90.00
_cell.angle_beta   90.00
_cell.angle_gamma   90.00
#
_symmetry.space_group_name_H-M   'P 1'
#
loop_
_entity.id
_entity.type
_entity.pdbx_description
1 polymer ?
#
loop_
_entity_poly.entity_id
_entity_poly.type
_entity_poly.pdbx_seq_one_letter_code
_entity_poly.pdbx_strand_id
1 'polypeptide(L)'
;MSQLSAESIVAAGPFSDWLRKMRRSLKGDEGMDVPCGDCVGCCVSGYSLQLRPEDHKAAARIPATFIVRAEGFAKGNLTVRALENGLCPMLDDGKCSIYSVRPQTCLDYDCRIFAAAGIDAGGEDKAVINKRVREWRFSYPERTDELEHAAVRAAATFIRDRRDSFTVRVPAGSMGIAVFAIKAYEVFLDPATSAKQEAEVARAIIDAVRAFDSNGA
;
A
#
# COMPACT_ATOMS: atom_id res chain seq x y z
N MET A 1 10.49 32.66 -10.36
CA MET A 1 9.82 32.53 -9.05
C MET A 1 8.90 31.34 -9.12
N SER A 2 9.37 30.17 -8.68
CA SER A 2 8.62 28.91 -8.80
C SER A 2 7.49 28.90 -7.78
N GLN A 3 6.25 28.86 -8.25
CA GLN A 3 5.08 28.70 -7.40
C GLN A 3 5.12 27.29 -6.80
N LEU A 4 5.37 27.20 -5.49
CA LEU A 4 5.04 26.01 -4.70
C LEU A 4 3.54 25.79 -4.83
N SER A 5 3.12 24.89 -5.72
CA SER A 5 1.73 24.51 -5.86
C SER A 5 1.25 23.96 -4.52
N ALA A 6 0.24 24.59 -3.92
CA ALA A 6 -0.43 24.05 -2.74
C ALA A 6 -0.84 22.60 -3.03
N GLU A 7 -0.27 21.66 -2.27
CA GLU A 7 -0.53 20.24 -2.45
C GLU A 7 -2.03 20.00 -2.22
N SER A 8 -2.74 19.51 -3.23
CA SER A 8 -4.18 19.31 -3.13
C SER A 8 -4.48 18.23 -2.11
N ILE A 9 -5.25 18.55 -1.07
CA ILE A 9 -5.60 17.60 -0.02
C ILE A 9 -6.66 16.62 -0.53
N VAL A 10 -6.45 15.32 -0.31
CA VAL A 10 -7.42 14.25 -0.58
C VAL A 10 -7.72 13.51 0.72
N ALA A 11 -9.01 13.35 1.05
CA ALA A 11 -9.43 12.67 2.27
C ALA A 11 -9.13 11.16 2.20
N ALA A 12 -8.35 10.65 3.15
CA ALA A 12 -8.02 9.23 3.28
C ALA A 12 -9.06 8.45 4.13
N GLY A 13 -9.87 9.16 4.92
CA GLY A 13 -10.87 8.62 5.85
C GLY A 13 -10.38 8.57 7.31
N PRO A 14 -11.21 8.07 8.24
CA PRO A 14 -10.80 7.79 9.62
C PRO A 14 -9.67 6.76 9.65
N PHE A 15 -8.62 7.05 10.42
CA PHE A 15 -7.41 6.24 10.40
C PHE A 15 -7.65 4.82 10.90
N SER A 16 -8.30 4.66 12.05
CA SER A 16 -8.52 3.36 12.67
C SER A 16 -9.41 2.45 11.83
N ASP A 17 -10.45 3.00 11.19
CA ASP A 17 -11.30 2.25 10.26
C ASP A 17 -10.52 1.77 9.04
N TRP A 18 -9.72 2.66 8.46
CA TRP A 18 -8.85 2.32 7.35
C TRP A 18 -7.81 1.27 7.77
N LEU A 19 -7.19 1.39 8.94
CA LEU A 19 -6.18 0.46 9.45
C LEU A 19 -6.77 -0.94 9.66
N ARG A 20 -7.96 -1.03 10.26
CA ARG A 20 -8.70 -2.30 10.40
C ARG A 20 -8.99 -2.94 9.06
N LYS A 21 -9.48 -2.16 8.08
CA LYS A 21 -9.74 -2.64 6.71
C LYS A 21 -8.46 -3.11 6.01
N MET A 22 -7.39 -2.33 6.08
CA MET A 22 -6.10 -2.66 5.49
C MET A 22 -5.54 -3.96 6.09
N ARG A 23 -5.65 -4.15 7.41
CA ARG A 23 -5.23 -5.40 8.09
C ARG A 23 -6.03 -6.61 7.61
N ARG A 24 -7.36 -6.51 7.47
CA ARG A 24 -8.16 -7.60 6.88
C ARG A 24 -7.79 -7.88 5.42
N SER A 25 -7.52 -6.82 4.64
CA SER A 25 -7.08 -6.99 3.26
C SER A 25 -5.72 -7.68 3.13
N LEU A 26 -4.76 -7.38 4.02
CA LEU A 26 -3.48 -8.08 4.08
C LEU A 26 -3.60 -9.57 4.46
N LYS A 27 -4.69 -9.98 5.11
CA LYS A 27 -5.01 -11.39 5.37
C LYS A 27 -5.72 -12.08 4.20
N GLY A 28 -6.16 -11.32 3.19
CA GLY A 28 -6.94 -11.83 2.07
C GLY A 28 -8.44 -11.92 2.34
N ASP A 29 -8.92 -11.41 3.49
CA ASP A 29 -10.33 -11.47 3.88
C ASP A 29 -11.21 -10.59 2.99
N GLU A 30 -10.67 -9.45 2.52
CA GLU A 30 -11.38 -8.50 1.68
C GLU A 30 -10.43 -7.67 0.79
N GLY A 31 -10.98 -7.11 -0.29
CA GLY A 31 -10.25 -6.15 -1.12
C GLY A 31 -10.25 -4.75 -0.52
N MET A 32 -9.34 -3.90 -1.02
CA MET A 32 -9.47 -2.46 -0.82
C MET A 32 -10.34 -1.87 -1.94
N ASP A 33 -10.88 -0.68 -1.69
CA ASP A 33 -11.59 0.10 -2.69
C ASP A 33 -11.00 1.51 -2.66
N VAL A 34 -9.85 1.66 -3.31
CA VAL A 34 -9.05 2.87 -3.21
C VAL A 34 -9.64 3.94 -4.13
N PRO A 35 -10.05 5.10 -3.59
CA PRO A 35 -10.66 6.17 -4.37
C PRO A 35 -9.56 7.01 -5.04
N CYS A 36 -8.85 6.41 -6.01
CA CYS A 36 -7.76 7.08 -6.71
C CYS A 36 -8.20 8.40 -7.38
N GLY A 37 -9.48 8.53 -7.75
CA GLY A 37 -9.99 9.65 -8.54
C GLY A 37 -9.23 9.73 -9.86
N ASP A 38 -8.77 10.92 -10.23
CA ASP A 38 -7.98 11.12 -11.44
C ASP A 38 -6.50 10.69 -11.31
N CYS A 39 -6.09 10.08 -10.18
CA CYS A 39 -4.71 9.62 -10.02
C CYS A 39 -4.41 8.43 -10.94
N VAL A 40 -3.36 8.58 -11.76
CA VAL A 40 -2.83 7.53 -12.65
C VAL A 40 -1.46 7.00 -12.21
N GLY A 41 -1.08 7.21 -10.95
CA GLY A 41 0.25 6.84 -10.43
C GLY A 41 0.62 5.38 -10.73
N CYS A 42 -0.27 4.43 -10.46
CA CYS A 42 -0.03 3.01 -10.76
C CYS A 42 0.03 2.73 -12.27
N CYS A 43 -0.74 3.46 -13.07
CA CYS A 43 -0.83 3.28 -14.52
C CYS A 43 0.47 3.70 -15.24
N VAL A 44 1.26 4.59 -14.65
CA VAL A 44 2.54 5.06 -15.20
C VAL A 44 3.76 4.44 -14.52
N SER A 45 3.55 3.56 -13.54
CA SER A 45 4.62 3.01 -12.68
C SER A 45 5.13 1.62 -13.11
N GLY A 46 4.68 1.11 -14.27
CA GLY A 46 5.10 -0.21 -14.77
C GLY A 46 4.59 -1.39 -13.96
N TYR A 47 3.54 -1.22 -13.15
CA TYR A 47 3.01 -2.32 -12.35
C TYR A 47 2.29 -3.35 -13.22
N SER A 48 2.60 -4.63 -12.97
CA SER A 48 1.88 -5.75 -13.56
C SER A 48 0.47 -5.81 -13.01
N LEU A 49 -0.51 -5.66 -13.89
CA LEU A 49 -1.91 -5.73 -13.52
C LEU A 49 -2.41 -7.17 -13.68
N GLN A 50 -2.92 -7.74 -12.58
CA GLN A 50 -3.54 -9.06 -12.60
C GLN A 50 -5.06 -8.91 -12.79
N LEU A 51 -5.63 -9.79 -13.61
CA LEU A 51 -7.06 -9.99 -13.75
C LEU A 51 -7.41 -11.30 -13.05
N ARG A 52 -8.28 -11.22 -12.06
CA ARG A 52 -8.90 -12.38 -11.43
C ARG A 52 -10.02 -12.93 -12.31
N PRO A 53 -10.46 -14.18 -12.14
CA PRO A 53 -11.62 -14.71 -12.84
C PRO A 53 -12.88 -13.83 -12.70
N GLU A 54 -13.03 -13.13 -11.57
CA GLU A 54 -14.17 -12.27 -11.27
C GLU A 54 -14.11 -10.92 -12.02
N ASP A 55 -12.96 -10.51 -12.55
CA ASP A 55 -12.73 -9.22 -13.23
C ASP A 55 -13.30 -9.18 -14.67
N HIS A 56 -14.39 -9.91 -14.93
CA HIS A 56 -15.00 -10.06 -16.26
C HIS A 56 -15.34 -8.73 -16.94
N LYS A 57 -15.79 -7.72 -16.18
CA LYS A 57 -16.09 -6.38 -16.73
C LYS A 57 -14.84 -5.65 -17.21
N ALA A 58 -13.73 -5.77 -16.46
CA ALA A 58 -12.44 -5.20 -16.86
C ALA A 58 -11.90 -5.95 -18.08
N ALA A 59 -11.89 -7.29 -18.03
CA ALA A 59 -11.39 -8.16 -19.09
C ALA A 59 -12.10 -7.90 -20.43
N ALA A 60 -13.41 -7.66 -20.42
CA ALA A 60 -14.18 -7.35 -21.63
C ALA A 60 -13.82 -6.00 -22.29
N ARG A 61 -13.15 -5.10 -21.56
CA ARG A 61 -12.76 -3.76 -22.04
C ARG A 61 -11.28 -3.67 -22.43
N ILE A 62 -10.45 -4.57 -21.93
CA ILE A 62 -9.02 -4.59 -22.21
C ILE A 62 -8.78 -5.30 -23.54
N PRO A 63 -8.03 -4.73 -24.49
CA PRO A 63 -7.71 -5.42 -25.74
C PRO A 63 -7.00 -6.74 -25.48
N ALA A 64 -7.49 -7.82 -26.09
CA ALA A 64 -7.01 -9.18 -25.85
C ALA A 64 -5.51 -9.36 -26.14
N THR A 65 -4.94 -8.53 -27.02
CA THR A 65 -3.50 -8.51 -27.33
C THR A 65 -2.61 -8.17 -26.13
N PHE A 66 -3.15 -7.49 -25.11
CA PHE A 66 -2.44 -7.19 -23.87
C PHE A 66 -2.67 -8.23 -22.77
N ILE A 67 -3.62 -9.15 -22.94
CA ILE A 67 -3.96 -10.16 -21.92
C ILE A 67 -3.17 -11.43 -22.20
N VAL A 68 -2.37 -11.85 -21.23
CA VAL A 68 -1.56 -13.07 -21.32
C VAL A 68 -1.71 -13.95 -20.10
N ARG A 69 -1.35 -15.23 -20.26
CA ARG A 69 -1.08 -16.11 -19.12
C ARG A 69 0.39 -15.95 -18.76
N ALA A 70 0.67 -15.46 -17.55
CA ALA A 70 2.02 -15.41 -17.01
C ALA A 70 2.19 -16.48 -15.93
N GLU A 71 3.38 -17.06 -15.86
CA GLU A 71 3.74 -18.00 -14.81
C GLU A 71 3.90 -17.30 -13.45
N GLY A 72 3.73 -18.04 -12.36
CA GLY A 72 3.97 -17.54 -11.00
C GLY A 72 2.79 -16.80 -10.34
N PHE A 73 1.62 -16.72 -10.98
CA PHE A 73 0.41 -16.14 -10.41
C PHE A 73 -0.62 -17.21 -10.01
N ALA A 74 -1.57 -16.80 -9.16
CA ALA A 74 -2.66 -17.67 -8.70
C ALA A 74 -3.40 -18.30 -9.89
N LYS A 75 -3.76 -19.58 -9.75
CA LYS A 75 -4.39 -20.35 -10.82
C LYS A 75 -5.65 -19.63 -11.30
N GLY A 76 -5.74 -19.42 -12.62
CA GLY A 76 -6.89 -18.77 -13.24
C GLY A 76 -6.71 -17.26 -13.44
N ASN A 77 -5.74 -16.63 -12.79
CA ASN A 77 -5.43 -15.23 -13.05
C ASN A 77 -4.79 -15.06 -14.42
N LEU A 78 -5.11 -13.93 -15.05
CA LEU A 78 -4.46 -13.44 -16.27
C LEU A 78 -3.64 -12.19 -15.93
N THR A 79 -2.69 -11.86 -16.78
CA THR A 79 -1.87 -10.65 -16.62
C THR A 79 -2.12 -9.71 -17.79
N VAL A 80 -2.31 -8.43 -17.48
CA VAL A 80 -2.30 -7.35 -18.47
C VAL A 80 -0.87 -6.86 -18.61
N ARG A 81 -0.31 -7.05 -19.81
CA ARG A 81 1.01 -6.54 -20.15
C ARG A 81 0.97 -5.03 -20.28
N ALA A 82 1.97 -4.36 -19.71
CA ALA A 82 2.23 -2.97 -19.99
C ALA A 82 2.61 -2.78 -21.48
N LEU A 83 2.46 -1.55 -21.96
CA LEU A 83 3.07 -1.09 -23.19
C LEU A 83 4.60 -1.15 -23.08
N GLU A 84 5.30 -1.09 -24.21
CA GLU A 84 6.78 -1.16 -24.24
C GLU A 84 7.45 -0.05 -23.43
N ASN A 85 6.79 1.10 -23.30
CA ASN A 85 7.24 2.23 -22.48
C ASN A 85 6.85 2.11 -20.99
N GLY A 86 6.30 0.98 -20.56
CA GLY A 86 5.91 0.71 -19.18
C GLY A 86 4.56 1.27 -18.75
N LEU A 87 3.80 1.91 -19.65
CA LEU A 87 2.47 2.44 -19.33
C LEU A 87 1.40 1.34 -19.36
N CYS A 88 0.35 1.51 -18.56
CA CYS A 88 -0.86 0.70 -18.65
C CYS A 88 -1.53 0.90 -20.03
N PRO A 89 -1.93 -0.16 -20.75
CA PRO A 89 -2.60 -0.03 -22.05
C PRO A 89 -3.99 0.62 -21.95
N MET A 90 -4.55 0.75 -20.74
CA MET A 90 -5.83 1.41 -20.48
C MET A 90 -5.66 2.87 -20.06
N LEU A 91 -4.44 3.42 -20.13
CA LEU A 91 -4.18 4.84 -19.95
C LEU A 91 -4.45 5.55 -21.28
N ASP A 92 -5.47 6.39 -21.32
CA ASP A 92 -5.90 7.16 -22.49
C ASP A 92 -6.05 8.63 -22.08
N ASP A 93 -5.39 9.53 -22.81
CA ASP A 93 -5.34 10.98 -22.53
C ASP A 93 -5.09 11.31 -21.04
N GLY A 94 -4.14 10.60 -20.42
CA GLY A 94 -3.77 10.80 -19.01
C GLY A 94 -4.82 10.32 -18.00
N LYS A 95 -5.85 9.57 -18.42
CA LYS A 95 -6.91 9.02 -17.57
C LYS A 95 -7.07 7.51 -17.76
N CYS A 96 -7.65 6.84 -16.76
CA CYS A 96 -7.95 5.41 -16.88
C CYS A 96 -9.27 5.22 -17.65
N SER A 97 -9.21 4.63 -18.85
CA SER A 97 -10.39 4.40 -19.70
C SER A 97 -11.38 3.36 -19.15
N ILE A 98 -10.96 2.57 -18.16
CA ILE A 98 -11.77 1.56 -17.46
C ILE A 98 -12.01 1.89 -15.99
N TYR A 99 -11.88 3.16 -15.57
CA TYR A 99 -11.88 3.55 -14.15
C TYR A 99 -13.04 2.95 -13.32
N SER A 100 -14.25 2.97 -13.86
CA SER A 100 -15.47 2.49 -13.18
C SER A 100 -15.60 0.96 -13.11
N VAL A 101 -14.81 0.24 -13.91
CA VAL A 101 -14.80 -1.23 -13.97
C VAL A 101 -13.37 -1.76 -13.81
N ARG A 102 -12.53 -1.03 -13.07
CA ARG A 102 -11.16 -1.43 -12.78
C ARG A 102 -11.14 -2.83 -12.15
N PRO A 103 -10.18 -3.68 -12.53
CA PRO A 103 -10.04 -4.98 -11.90
C PRO A 103 -9.66 -4.84 -10.43
N GLN A 104 -9.93 -5.87 -9.64
CA GLN A 104 -9.72 -5.83 -8.19
C GLN A 104 -8.28 -5.51 -7.80
N THR A 105 -7.27 -5.94 -8.59
CA THR A 105 -5.86 -5.57 -8.35
C THR A 105 -5.59 -4.05 -8.41
N CYS A 106 -6.32 -3.30 -9.24
CA CYS A 106 -6.23 -1.83 -9.23
C CYS A 106 -6.89 -1.21 -8.00
N LEU A 107 -7.92 -1.87 -7.44
CA LEU A 107 -8.65 -1.41 -6.26
C LEU A 107 -7.91 -1.75 -4.97
N ASP A 108 -7.17 -2.86 -4.98
CA ASP A 108 -6.41 -3.36 -3.82
C ASP A 108 -5.09 -2.63 -3.57
N TYR A 109 -4.52 -2.00 -4.60
CA TYR A 109 -3.29 -1.21 -4.42
C TYR A 109 -3.59 0.09 -3.67
N ASP A 110 -3.51 0.03 -2.35
CA ASP A 110 -3.77 1.18 -1.48
C ASP A 110 -2.50 1.96 -1.13
N CYS A 111 -2.17 2.94 -1.95
CA CYS A 111 -1.03 3.83 -1.69
C CYS A 111 -1.16 4.68 -0.40
N ARG A 112 -2.33 4.73 0.26
CA ARG A 112 -2.46 5.35 1.59
C ARG A 112 -1.58 4.65 2.64
N ILE A 113 -1.17 3.40 2.39
CA ILE A 113 -0.22 2.67 3.25
C ILE A 113 1.07 3.43 3.50
N PHE A 114 1.57 4.14 2.49
CA PHE A 114 2.77 4.96 2.59
C PHE A 114 2.53 6.23 3.42
N ALA A 115 1.37 6.87 3.23
CA ALA A 115 0.96 8.04 4.01
C ALA A 115 0.76 7.68 5.49
N ALA A 116 0.19 6.51 5.77
CA ALA A 116 0.03 5.96 7.12
C ALA A 116 1.38 5.69 7.79
N ALA A 117 2.33 5.12 7.05
CA ALA A 117 3.69 4.87 7.54
C ALA A 117 4.58 6.13 7.59
N GLY A 118 4.15 7.24 7.00
CA GLY A 118 4.93 8.48 6.92
C GLY A 118 6.16 8.37 6.01
N ILE A 119 6.08 7.58 4.94
CA ILE A 119 7.18 7.37 3.99
C ILE A 119 6.69 7.54 2.54
N ASP A 120 7.62 7.77 1.60
CA ASP A 120 7.33 7.75 0.17
C ASP A 120 7.32 6.30 -0.38
N ALA A 121 6.62 6.09 -1.51
CA ALA A 121 6.46 4.80 -2.16
C ALA A 121 7.76 4.27 -2.80
N GLY A 122 8.71 5.16 -3.10
CA GLY A 122 9.98 4.84 -3.75
C GLY A 122 10.71 6.09 -4.23
N GLY A 123 11.66 5.91 -5.14
CA GLY A 123 12.45 6.99 -5.73
C GLY A 123 11.70 7.79 -6.81
N GLU A 124 12.45 8.42 -7.72
CA GLU A 124 11.90 9.25 -8.80
C GLU A 124 10.96 8.48 -9.74
N ASP A 125 11.19 7.17 -9.91
CA ASP A 125 10.33 6.29 -10.71
C ASP A 125 8.91 6.14 -10.14
N LYS A 126 8.69 6.58 -8.89
CA LYS A 126 7.38 6.61 -8.21
C LYS A 126 6.88 8.03 -7.96
N ALA A 127 7.43 9.06 -8.62
CA ALA A 127 7.09 10.46 -8.36
C ALA A 127 5.59 10.77 -8.37
N VAL A 128 4.81 10.18 -9.29
CA VAL A 128 3.34 10.38 -9.37
C VAL A 128 2.62 9.73 -8.18
N ILE A 129 3.06 8.55 -7.75
CA ILE A 129 2.53 7.90 -6.55
C ILE A 129 2.91 8.71 -5.32
N ASN A 130 4.18 9.13 -5.20
CA ASN A 130 4.67 9.94 -4.08
C ASN A 130 3.90 11.26 -3.95
N LYS A 131 3.55 11.89 -5.08
CA LYS A 131 2.64 13.05 -5.07
C LYS A 131 1.31 12.69 -4.41
N ARG A 132 0.63 11.64 -4.88
CA ARG A 132 -0.65 11.21 -4.28
C ARG A 132 -0.50 10.79 -2.80
N VAL A 133 0.60 10.15 -2.43
CA VAL A 133 0.91 9.80 -1.03
C VAL A 133 0.89 11.04 -0.14
N ARG A 134 1.54 12.11 -0.58
CA ARG A 134 1.59 13.38 0.16
C ARG A 134 0.30 14.19 0.11
N GLU A 135 -0.63 13.88 -0.78
CA GLU A 135 -1.97 14.50 -0.84
C GLU A 135 -2.95 13.88 0.19
N TRP A 136 -2.76 12.61 0.55
CA TRP A 136 -3.65 11.90 1.48
C TRP A 136 -3.65 12.49 2.89
N ARG A 137 -4.84 12.71 3.45
CA ARG A 137 -5.03 13.15 4.85
C ARG A 137 -6.03 12.24 5.55
N PHE A 138 -5.55 11.52 6.57
CA PHE A 138 -6.42 10.80 7.49
C PHE A 138 -7.10 11.77 8.46
N SER A 139 -8.33 11.45 8.83
CA SER A 139 -9.04 12.12 9.93
C SER A 139 -8.88 11.33 11.23
N TYR A 140 -9.00 12.04 12.36
CA TYR A 140 -8.87 11.48 13.70
C TYR A 140 -10.12 11.82 14.53
N PRO A 141 -11.27 11.18 14.25
CA PRO A 141 -12.47 11.41 15.04
C PRO A 141 -12.31 10.99 16.51
N GLU A 142 -11.46 9.99 16.79
CA GLU A 142 -11.17 9.50 18.13
C GLU A 142 -9.68 9.63 18.48
N ARG A 143 -9.37 9.66 19.78
CA ARG A 143 -7.98 9.64 20.26
C ARG A 143 -7.24 8.35 19.88
N THR A 144 -7.98 7.26 19.73
CA THR A 144 -7.48 5.96 19.23
C THR A 144 -6.87 6.11 17.84
N ASP A 145 -7.51 6.84 16.91
CA ASP A 145 -6.96 7.11 15.58
C ASP A 145 -5.56 7.75 15.64
N GLU A 146 -5.38 8.74 16.52
CA GLU A 146 -4.09 9.43 16.68
C GLU A 146 -3.01 8.51 17.23
N LEU A 147 -3.36 7.70 18.24
CA LEU A 147 -2.44 6.76 18.88
C LEU A 147 -2.03 5.65 17.92
N GLU A 148 -2.98 5.07 17.18
CA GLU A 148 -2.71 4.02 16.21
C GLU A 148 -1.85 4.55 15.05
N HIS A 149 -2.12 5.77 14.56
CA HIS A 149 -1.30 6.35 13.48
C HIS A 149 0.11 6.68 13.96
N ALA A 150 0.25 7.24 15.16
CA ALA A 150 1.56 7.46 15.77
C ALA A 150 2.33 6.14 15.92
N ALA A 151 1.67 5.07 16.34
CA ALA A 151 2.26 3.75 16.49
C ALA A 151 2.70 3.14 15.14
N VAL A 152 1.90 3.27 14.08
CA VAL A 152 2.29 2.83 12.72
C VAL A 152 3.53 3.59 12.24
N ARG A 153 3.59 4.91 12.44
CA ARG A 153 4.76 5.72 12.07
C ARG A 153 6.01 5.38 12.88
N ALA A 154 5.85 5.15 14.19
CA ALA A 154 6.93 4.73 15.05
C ALA A 154 7.49 3.36 14.62
N ALA A 155 6.61 2.40 14.32
CA ALA A 155 7.01 1.10 13.78
C ALA A 155 7.77 1.22 12.45
N ALA A 156 7.24 2.00 11.50
CA ALA A 156 7.90 2.21 10.20
C ALA A 156 9.27 2.86 10.35
N THR A 157 9.39 3.87 11.21
CA THR A 157 10.67 4.54 11.53
C THR A 157 11.67 3.56 12.13
N PHE A 158 11.25 2.75 13.11
CA PHE A 158 12.11 1.75 13.72
C PHE A 158 12.61 0.72 12.70
N ILE A 159 11.72 0.14 11.89
CA ILE A 159 12.08 -0.85 10.86
C ILE A 159 13.08 -0.27 9.85
N ARG A 160 12.96 1.03 9.52
CA ARG A 160 13.85 1.72 8.59
C ARG A 160 15.22 2.04 9.21
N ASP A 161 15.22 2.61 10.41
CA ASP A 161 16.39 3.28 11.00
C ASP A 161 17.16 2.39 11.99
N ARG A 162 16.58 1.24 12.40
CA ARG A 162 17.14 0.28 13.34
C ARG A 162 17.21 -1.13 12.75
N ARG A 163 17.57 -1.22 11.46
CA ARG A 163 17.70 -2.49 10.74
C ARG A 163 18.68 -3.45 11.39
N ASP A 164 19.78 -2.93 11.91
CA ASP A 164 20.85 -3.74 12.51
C ASP A 164 20.44 -4.38 13.85
N SER A 165 19.34 -3.91 14.46
CA SER A 165 18.76 -4.49 15.67
C SER A 165 18.00 -5.81 15.38
N PHE A 166 17.70 -6.12 14.11
CA PHE A 166 16.99 -7.35 13.73
C PHE A 166 17.97 -8.50 13.46
N THR A 167 17.71 -9.66 14.06
CA THR A 167 18.47 -10.89 13.83
C THR A 167 18.00 -11.70 12.62
N VAL A 168 16.93 -11.25 11.97
CA VAL A 168 16.34 -11.87 10.78
C VAL A 168 16.26 -10.83 9.65
N ARG A 169 16.21 -11.30 8.41
CA ARG A 169 16.02 -10.41 7.26
C ARG A 169 14.66 -9.70 7.36
N VAL A 170 14.69 -8.38 7.39
CA VAL A 170 13.50 -7.52 7.31
C VAL A 170 13.40 -6.80 5.97
N PRO A 171 12.21 -6.37 5.54
CA PRO A 171 12.04 -5.74 4.24
C PRO A 171 12.82 -4.43 4.10
N ALA A 172 13.48 -4.25 2.95
CA ALA A 172 14.25 -3.04 2.62
C ALA A 172 13.43 -1.96 1.90
N GLY A 173 12.51 -2.37 1.03
CA GLY A 173 11.69 -1.44 0.24
C GLY A 173 10.50 -0.87 1.00
N SER A 174 10.07 0.34 0.61
CA SER A 174 8.99 1.09 1.26
C SER A 174 7.73 0.26 1.50
N MET A 175 7.28 -0.52 0.50
CA MET A 175 6.07 -1.32 0.63
C MET A 175 6.20 -2.34 1.77
N GLY A 176 7.32 -3.06 1.82
CA GLY A 176 7.56 -4.05 2.86
C GLY A 176 7.68 -3.43 4.25
N ILE A 177 8.33 -2.24 4.36
CA ILE A 177 8.41 -1.49 5.61
C ILE A 177 7.02 -1.11 6.10
N ALA A 178 6.20 -0.51 5.23
CA ALA A 178 4.88 -0.04 5.61
C ALA A 178 3.93 -1.20 5.97
N VAL A 179 3.99 -2.31 5.24
CA VAL A 179 3.25 -3.54 5.59
C VAL A 179 3.68 -4.08 6.95
N PHE A 180 5.00 -4.20 7.22
CA PHE A 180 5.48 -4.65 8.53
C PHE A 180 5.04 -3.71 9.66
N ALA A 181 5.10 -2.41 9.44
CA ALA A 181 4.64 -1.41 10.40
C ALA A 181 3.15 -1.60 10.74
N ILE A 182 2.30 -1.78 9.73
CA ILE A 182 0.86 -2.04 9.94
C ILE A 182 0.60 -3.36 10.64
N LYS A 183 1.40 -4.40 10.38
CA LYS A 183 1.26 -5.68 11.07
C LYS A 183 1.64 -5.59 12.55
N ALA A 184 2.68 -4.83 12.87
CA ALA A 184 3.29 -4.79 14.21
C ALA A 184 3.03 -3.52 15.04
N TYR A 185 2.20 -2.58 14.56
CA TYR A 185 1.99 -1.28 15.21
C TYR A 185 1.60 -1.37 16.70
N GLU A 186 0.89 -2.42 17.11
CA GLU A 186 0.48 -2.66 18.50
C GLU A 186 1.68 -2.69 19.48
N VAL A 187 2.88 -3.08 19.02
CA VAL A 187 4.12 -3.00 19.81
C VAL A 187 4.38 -1.56 20.29
N PHE A 188 4.03 -0.56 19.50
CA PHE A 188 4.24 0.86 19.80
C PHE A 188 3.03 1.53 20.47
N LEU A 189 1.94 0.79 20.72
CA LEU A 189 0.86 1.24 21.61
C LEU A 189 1.21 1.02 23.09
N ASP A 190 2.10 0.07 23.39
CA ASP A 190 2.62 -0.17 24.74
C ASP A 190 3.59 0.96 25.16
N PRO A 191 3.26 1.77 26.17
CA PRO A 191 4.14 2.85 26.64
C PRO A 191 5.50 2.34 27.15
N ALA A 192 5.58 1.07 27.59
CA ALA A 192 6.83 0.49 28.05
C ALA A 192 7.83 0.25 26.91
N THR A 193 7.39 0.27 25.64
CA THR A 193 8.25 0.02 24.49
C THR A 193 9.36 1.05 24.35
N SER A 194 9.15 2.31 24.76
CA SER A 194 10.22 3.33 24.71
C SER A 194 11.36 3.08 25.69
N ALA A 195 11.14 2.26 26.72
CA ALA A 195 12.17 1.91 27.72
C ALA A 195 12.91 0.60 27.39
N LYS A 196 12.44 -0.17 26.39
CA LYS A 196 13.03 -1.44 25.98
C LYS A 196 14.30 -1.21 25.15
N GLN A 197 15.20 -2.18 25.16
CA GLN A 197 16.37 -2.16 24.28
C GLN A 197 15.94 -2.37 22.82
N GLU A 198 16.69 -1.83 21.86
CA GLU A 198 16.34 -1.94 20.44
C GLU A 198 16.20 -3.40 19.97
N ALA A 199 17.05 -4.31 20.47
CA ALA A 199 16.95 -5.74 20.16
C ALA A 199 15.65 -6.38 20.69
N GLU A 200 15.13 -5.90 21.82
CA GLU A 200 13.85 -6.37 22.37
C GLU A 200 12.67 -5.87 21.56
N VAL A 201 12.70 -4.59 21.13
CA VAL A 201 11.69 -4.00 20.24
C VAL A 201 11.69 -4.72 18.89
N ALA A 202 12.86 -4.97 18.30
CA ALA A 202 13.01 -5.70 17.06
C ALA A 202 12.40 -7.11 17.14
N ARG A 203 12.68 -7.84 18.24
CA ARG A 203 12.09 -9.16 18.49
C ARG A 203 10.56 -9.08 18.62
N ALA A 204 10.04 -8.13 19.39
CA ALA A 204 8.59 -7.95 19.54
C ALA A 204 7.89 -7.64 18.21
N ILE A 205 8.51 -6.85 17.32
CA ILE A 205 8.00 -6.60 15.96
C ILE A 205 7.90 -7.91 15.17
N ILE A 206 8.95 -8.73 15.18
CA ILE A 206 8.95 -10.01 14.45
C ILE A 206 7.89 -10.96 14.99
N ASP A 207 7.74 -11.04 16.31
CA ASP A 207 6.73 -11.89 16.95
C ASP A 207 5.31 -11.40 16.60
N ALA A 208 5.07 -10.08 16.59
CA ALA A 208 3.80 -9.50 16.19
C ALA A 208 3.47 -9.75 14.70
N VAL A 209 4.45 -9.63 13.80
CA VAL A 209 4.26 -9.96 12.36
C VAL A 209 3.91 -11.44 12.19
N ARG A 210 4.63 -12.34 12.87
CA ARG A 210 4.35 -13.78 12.83
C ARG A 210 2.97 -14.10 13.38
N ALA A 211 2.58 -13.51 14.51
CA ALA A 211 1.25 -13.69 15.07
C ALA A 211 0.15 -13.19 14.11
N PHE A 212 0.38 -12.05 13.44
CA PHE A 212 -0.53 -11.54 12.42
C PHE A 212 -0.71 -12.52 11.26
N ASP A 213 0.38 -13.07 10.74
CA ASP A 213 0.39 -13.98 9.58
C ASP A 213 -0.17 -15.37 9.92
N SER A 214 0.06 -15.87 11.13
CA SER A 214 -0.49 -17.16 11.59
C SER A 214 -2.00 -17.10 11.84
N ASN A 215 -2.56 -15.94 12.15
CA ASN A 215 -3.99 -15.74 12.42
C ASN A 215 -4.82 -15.44 11.15
N GLY A 216 -4.32 -15.80 9.98
CA GLY A 216 -4.98 -15.65 8.67
C GLY A 216 -5.01 -16.94 7.84
N ALA A 217 -4.76 -18.09 8.48
CA ALA A 217 -4.88 -19.43 7.89
C ALA A 217 -6.15 -20.14 8.39
#